data_AF-A0A202DDT9-F1
#
_entry.id   AF-A0A202DDT9-F1
#
_cell.length_a   1.000
_cell.length_b   1.000
_cell.length_c   1.000
_cell.angle_alpha   90.00
_cell.angle_beta   90.00
_cell.angle_gamma   90.00
#
_symmetry.space_group_name_H-M   'P 1'
#
loop_
_entity.id
_entity.type
_entity.pdbx_description
1 polymer ?
#
loop_
_entity_poly.entity_id
_entity_poly.type
_entity_poly.pdbx_seq_one_letter_code
_entity_poly.pdbx_strand_id
1 'polypeptide(L)'
;MPTSLYGAQFNLNYQYLRTTLYSEYDVMDQDAIIASALDIIADECTLKNDMGEVVQIRSSNEDIQKILYNLFYDVLNIEFNGWMWVRQMCKYGDFFLKLEIAEKFGVYNVIPYTAYHIERIEGANPNNPAEVKFK
;
A
#
# COMPACT_ATOMS: atom_id res chain seq x y z
N MET A 1 18.78 5.70 -9.77
CA MET A 1 18.97 4.38 -10.39
C MET A 1 20.30 3.82 -9.91
N PRO A 2 20.38 2.58 -9.38
CA PRO A 2 21.65 2.01 -8.94
C PRO A 2 22.53 1.79 -10.18
N THR A 3 23.75 2.32 -10.16
CA THR A 3 24.69 2.37 -11.30
C THR A 3 25.55 1.10 -11.46
N SER A 4 25.23 0.01 -10.76
CA SER A 4 25.99 -1.24 -10.83
C SER A 4 25.27 -2.29 -11.69
N LEU A 5 26.04 -3.04 -12.49
CA LEU A 5 25.55 -4.18 -13.29
C LEU A 5 24.79 -5.21 -12.42
N TYR A 6 25.21 -5.35 -11.17
CA TYR A 6 24.52 -6.16 -10.15
C TYR A 6 23.16 -5.60 -9.75
N GLY A 7 23.01 -4.29 -9.59
CA GLY A 7 21.71 -3.66 -9.28
C GLY A 7 20.71 -3.77 -10.43
N ALA A 8 21.19 -3.68 -11.67
CA ALA A 8 20.38 -3.90 -12.86
C ALA A 8 19.94 -5.37 -13.02
N GLN A 9 20.84 -6.32 -12.76
CA GLN A 9 20.49 -7.75 -12.73
C GLN A 9 19.53 -8.11 -11.59
N PHE A 10 19.68 -7.49 -10.42
CA PHE A 10 18.80 -7.72 -9.28
C PHE A 10 17.37 -7.26 -9.57
N ASN A 11 17.21 -6.09 -10.19
CA ASN A 11 15.89 -5.53 -10.52
C ASN A 11 15.13 -6.39 -11.54
N LEU A 12 15.84 -6.92 -12.55
CA LEU A 12 15.26 -7.86 -13.51
C LEU A 12 14.86 -9.19 -12.86
N ASN A 13 15.71 -9.76 -11.99
CA ASN A 13 15.39 -11.01 -11.30
C ASN A 13 14.25 -10.87 -10.28
N TYR A 14 14.15 -9.71 -9.61
CA TYR A 14 13.11 -9.43 -8.63
C TYR A 14 11.71 -9.59 -9.23
N GLN A 15 11.47 -9.08 -10.44
CA GLN A 15 10.16 -9.20 -11.09
C GLN A 15 9.80 -10.66 -11.43
N TYR A 16 10.77 -11.50 -11.81
CA TYR A 16 10.52 -12.92 -12.10
C TYR A 16 10.33 -13.78 -10.84
N LEU A 17 10.98 -13.42 -9.72
CA LEU A 17 10.96 -14.20 -8.48
C LEU A 17 9.96 -13.70 -7.43
N ARG A 18 9.24 -12.60 -7.74
CA ARG A 18 8.34 -11.89 -6.82
C ARG A 18 7.32 -12.80 -6.12
N THR A 19 6.62 -13.65 -6.87
CA THR A 19 5.64 -14.61 -6.31
C THR A 19 6.30 -15.58 -5.33
N THR A 20 7.52 -16.03 -5.62
CA THR A 20 8.28 -16.92 -4.73
C THR A 20 8.71 -16.17 -3.47
N LEU A 21 9.19 -14.94 -3.60
CA LEU A 21 9.56 -14.09 -2.45
C LEU A 21 8.38 -13.85 -1.51
N TYR A 22 7.18 -13.62 -2.03
CA TYR A 22 5.98 -13.48 -1.20
C TYR A 22 5.67 -14.75 -0.40
N SER A 23 5.85 -15.92 -1.01
CA SER A 23 5.70 -17.19 -0.29
C SER A 23 6.76 -17.37 0.79
N GLU A 24 7.99 -16.89 0.59
CA GLU A 24 9.02 -16.88 1.62
C GLU A 24 8.67 -15.90 2.76
N TYR A 25 8.13 -14.72 2.43
CA TYR A 25 7.64 -13.76 3.43
C TYR A 25 6.47 -14.32 4.24
N ASP A 26 5.60 -15.13 3.64
CA ASP A 26 4.55 -15.85 4.35
C ASP A 26 5.10 -16.85 5.37
N VAL A 27 6.19 -17.54 5.05
CA VAL A 27 6.88 -18.44 5.99
C VAL A 27 7.59 -17.64 7.08
N MET A 28 8.23 -16.53 6.72
CA MET A 28 8.89 -15.64 7.69
C MET A 28 7.91 -15.06 8.71
N ASP A 29 6.70 -14.71 8.30
CA ASP A 29 5.63 -14.20 9.18
C ASP A 29 5.13 -15.25 10.20
N GLN A 30 5.54 -16.53 10.09
CA GLN A 30 5.29 -17.54 11.12
C GLN A 30 6.29 -17.47 12.28
N ASP A 31 7.44 -16.81 12.08
CA ASP A 31 8.39 -16.56 13.15
C ASP A 31 7.86 -15.49 14.11
N ALA A 32 7.90 -15.77 15.41
CA ALA A 32 7.29 -14.91 16.42
C ALA A 32 7.95 -13.52 16.50
N ILE A 33 9.25 -13.40 16.21
CA ILE A 33 9.95 -12.12 16.24
C ILE A 33 9.52 -11.28 15.03
N ILE A 34 9.44 -11.90 13.85
CA ILE A 34 9.03 -11.21 12.62
C ILE A 34 7.56 -10.79 12.70
N ALA A 35 6.68 -11.69 13.11
CA ALA A 35 5.26 -11.39 13.30
C ALA A 35 5.05 -10.22 14.27
N SER A 36 5.73 -10.26 15.42
CA SER A 36 5.65 -9.17 16.41
C SER A 36 6.19 -7.85 15.88
N ALA A 37 7.27 -7.87 15.07
CA ALA A 37 7.80 -6.64 14.48
C ALA A 37 6.81 -6.03 13.47
N LEU A 38 6.14 -6.85 12.66
CA LEU A 38 5.11 -6.39 11.73
C LEU A 38 3.90 -5.82 12.48
N ASP A 39 3.46 -6.47 13.56
CA ASP A 39 2.34 -6.01 14.39
C ASP A 39 2.65 -4.65 15.04
N ILE A 40 3.84 -4.48 15.62
CA ILE A 40 4.26 -3.21 16.23
C ILE A 40 4.26 -2.07 15.19
N ILE A 41 4.79 -2.32 13.99
CA ILE A 41 4.80 -1.29 12.94
C ILE A 41 3.37 -0.91 12.56
N ALA A 42 2.47 -1.89 12.41
CA ALA A 42 1.08 -1.65 12.08
C ALA A 42 0.34 -0.89 13.21
N ASP A 43 0.57 -1.26 14.47
CA ASP A 43 0.01 -0.59 15.65
C ASP A 43 0.44 0.87 15.73
N GLU A 44 1.75 1.14 15.63
CA GLU A 44 2.30 2.51 15.71
C GLU A 44 1.85 3.38 14.54
N CYS A 45 1.68 2.80 13.34
CA CYS A 45 1.17 3.53 12.17
C CYS A 45 -0.34 3.81 12.25
N THR A 46 -1.07 3.12 13.12
CA THR A 46 -2.54 3.23 13.23
C THR A 46 -3.01 3.70 14.60
N LEU A 47 -2.08 4.16 15.44
CA LEU A 47 -2.38 4.72 16.74
C LEU A 47 -3.25 5.98 16.58
N LYS A 48 -4.33 6.03 17.35
CA LYS A 48 -5.23 7.19 17.39
C LYS A 48 -4.57 8.33 18.17
N ASN A 49 -4.75 9.56 17.69
CA ASN A 49 -4.37 10.76 18.42
C ASN A 49 -5.32 11.02 19.61
N ASP A 50 -5.07 12.10 20.37
CA ASP A 50 -5.90 12.51 21.53
C ASP A 50 -7.37 12.80 21.17
N MET A 51 -7.67 13.06 19.90
CA MET A 51 -9.02 13.27 19.38
C MET A 51 -9.67 11.97 18.87
N GLY A 52 -8.98 10.83 19.01
CA GLY A 52 -9.45 9.52 18.57
C GLY A 52 -9.24 9.24 17.08
N GLU A 53 -8.48 10.06 16.38
CA GLU A 53 -8.28 9.98 14.92
C GLU A 53 -6.98 9.24 14.56
N VAL A 54 -7.06 8.29 13.63
CA VAL A 54 -5.87 7.68 13.01
C VAL A 54 -5.20 8.63 12.01
N VAL A 55 -5.97 9.30 11.16
CA VAL A 55 -5.45 10.30 10.21
C VAL A 55 -6.21 11.61 10.40
N GLN A 56 -5.51 12.59 10.96
CA GLN A 56 -6.06 13.94 11.09
C GLN A 56 -5.90 14.72 9.79
N ILE A 57 -7.00 15.22 9.23
CA ILE A 57 -7.01 15.94 7.96
C ILE A 57 -7.10 17.44 8.25
N ARG A 58 -6.03 18.17 7.92
CA ARG A 58 -5.95 19.63 8.12
C ARG A 58 -6.01 20.35 6.77
N SER A 59 -7.00 21.22 6.60
CA SER A 59 -7.16 22.05 5.41
C SER A 59 -7.73 23.41 5.81
N SER A 60 -7.29 24.48 5.14
CA SER A 60 -7.88 25.82 5.29
C SER A 60 -9.26 25.93 4.65
N ASN A 61 -9.63 24.98 3.79
CA ASN A 61 -10.94 24.86 3.18
C ASN A 61 -11.72 23.73 3.87
N GLU A 62 -12.82 24.10 4.53
CA GLU A 62 -13.69 23.17 5.26
C GLU A 62 -14.38 22.15 4.35
N ASP A 63 -14.74 22.52 3.12
CA ASP A 63 -15.43 21.60 2.20
C ASP A 63 -14.48 20.49 1.76
N ILE A 64 -13.23 20.84 1.42
CA ILE A 64 -12.19 19.85 1.12
C ILE A 64 -11.94 18.95 2.33
N GLN A 65 -11.86 19.54 3.52
CA GLN A 65 -11.67 18.78 4.75
C GLN A 65 -12.78 17.74 4.93
N LYS A 66 -14.06 18.15 4.83
CA LYS A 66 -15.22 17.25 4.98
C LYS A 66 -15.21 16.13 3.94
N ILE A 67 -14.92 16.44 2.67
CA ILE A 67 -14.85 15.43 1.60
C ILE A 67 -13.76 14.40 1.89
N LEU A 68 -12.58 14.84 2.32
CA LEU A 68 -11.48 13.93 2.62
C LEU A 68 -11.77 13.10 3.88
N TYR A 69 -12.40 13.68 4.92
CA TYR A 69 -12.83 12.89 6.08
C TYR A 69 -13.82 11.80 5.67
N ASN A 70 -14.81 12.12 4.82
CA ASN A 70 -15.72 11.10 4.28
C ASN A 70 -14.98 10.01 3.50
N LEU A 71 -14.02 10.38 2.64
CA LEU A 71 -13.21 9.41 1.91
C LEU A 71 -12.44 8.48 2.87
N PHE A 72 -11.68 9.02 3.81
CA PHE A 72 -10.80 8.22 4.67
C PHE A 72 -11.57 7.41 5.72
N TYR A 73 -12.58 7.99 6.36
CA TYR A 73 -13.29 7.36 7.48
C TYR A 73 -14.54 6.59 7.07
N ASP A 74 -15.31 7.08 6.09
CA ASP A 74 -16.55 6.41 5.69
C ASP A 74 -16.32 5.42 4.53
N VAL A 75 -15.56 5.82 3.51
CA VAL A 75 -15.35 4.98 2.31
C VAL A 75 -14.20 3.99 2.51
N LEU A 76 -13.03 4.48 2.90
CA LEU A 76 -11.85 3.62 3.13
C LEU A 76 -11.94 2.90 4.48
N ASN A 77 -12.64 3.49 5.46
CA ASN A 77 -12.73 2.99 6.83
C ASN A 77 -11.34 2.64 7.40
N ILE A 78 -10.45 3.63 7.38
CA ILE A 78 -9.04 3.44 7.80
C ILE A 78 -8.90 3.01 9.25
N GLU A 79 -9.87 3.28 10.11
CA GLU A 79 -9.82 2.82 11.51
C GLU A 79 -9.90 1.30 11.61
N PHE A 80 -10.71 0.67 10.75
CA PHE A 80 -10.84 -0.78 10.73
C PHE A 80 -9.80 -1.43 9.82
N ASN A 81 -9.61 -0.87 8.62
CA ASN A 81 -8.80 -1.50 7.58
C ASN A 81 -7.30 -1.15 7.65
N GLY A 82 -6.95 0.02 8.20
CA GLY A 82 -5.61 0.59 8.11
C GLY A 82 -4.53 -0.31 8.68
N TRP A 83 -4.81 -0.96 9.82
CA TRP A 83 -3.86 -1.85 10.48
C TRP A 83 -3.42 -2.98 9.55
N MET A 84 -4.40 -3.64 8.93
CA MET A 84 -4.14 -4.76 8.04
C MET A 84 -3.46 -4.32 6.75
N TRP A 85 -3.81 -3.15 6.22
CA TRP A 85 -3.17 -2.59 5.02
C TRP A 85 -1.70 -2.27 5.25
N VAL A 86 -1.38 -1.61 6.37
CA VAL A 86 0.01 -1.30 6.74
C VAL A 86 0.81 -2.59 6.95
N ARG A 87 0.26 -3.55 7.71
CA ARG A 87 0.93 -4.81 7.97
C ARG A 87 1.27 -5.59 6.69
N GLN A 88 0.31 -5.69 5.77
CA GLN A 88 0.53 -6.39 4.49
C GLN A 88 1.47 -5.65 3.56
N MET A 89 1.41 -4.32 3.53
CA MET A 89 2.36 -3.50 2.79
C MET A 89 3.79 -3.71 3.33
N CYS A 90 3.98 -3.74 4.65
CA CYS A 90 5.29 -4.00 5.26
C CYS A 90 5.79 -5.42 5.01
N LYS A 91 4.89 -6.41 4.98
CA LYS A 91 5.24 -7.81 4.71
C LYS A 91 5.68 -8.05 3.27
N TYR A 92 4.88 -7.59 2.30
CA TYR A 92 5.12 -7.89 0.88
C TYR A 92 5.90 -6.78 0.14
N GLY A 93 6.07 -5.60 0.75
CA GLY A 93 6.63 -4.41 0.10
C GLY A 93 5.67 -3.71 -0.87
N ASP A 94 4.67 -4.41 -1.38
CA ASP A 94 3.62 -3.89 -2.25
C ASP A 94 2.23 -4.13 -1.66
N PHE A 95 1.35 -3.14 -1.78
CA PHE A 95 -0.06 -3.23 -1.43
C PHE A 95 -0.90 -2.43 -2.42
N PHE A 96 -1.98 -3.03 -2.93
CA PHE A 96 -2.80 -2.44 -3.98
C PHE A 96 -4.25 -2.35 -3.54
N LEU A 97 -4.83 -1.16 -3.74
CA LEU A 97 -6.26 -0.92 -3.59
C LEU A 97 -6.84 -0.55 -4.95
N LYS A 98 -7.89 -1.27 -5.35
CA LYS A 98 -8.74 -0.83 -6.46
C LYS A 98 -9.77 0.13 -5.92
N LEU A 99 -9.75 1.35 -6.47
CA LEU A 99 -10.77 2.35 -6.21
C LEU A 99 -11.94 2.11 -7.18
N GLU A 100 -13.14 1.97 -6.63
CA GLU A 100 -14.36 1.97 -7.44
C GLU A 100 -14.91 3.38 -7.53
N ILE A 101 -14.98 3.89 -8.76
CA ILE A 101 -15.28 5.30 -9.05
C ILE A 101 -16.53 5.40 -9.89
N ALA A 102 -17.43 6.31 -9.51
CA ALA A 102 -18.59 6.69 -10.30
C ALA A 102 -18.62 8.20 -10.51
N GLU A 103 -19.00 8.65 -11.72
CA GLU A 103 -18.93 10.05 -12.16
C GLU A 103 -19.63 11.04 -11.21
N LYS A 104 -20.69 10.60 -10.51
CA LYS A 104 -21.46 11.44 -9.59
C LYS A 104 -21.10 11.29 -8.11
N PHE A 105 -20.41 10.22 -7.74
CA PHE A 105 -20.17 9.85 -6.34
C PHE A 105 -18.69 9.85 -5.97
N GLY A 106 -17.79 10.04 -6.94
CA GLY A 106 -16.36 9.90 -6.72
C GLY A 106 -16.01 8.45 -6.37
N VAL A 107 -15.03 8.27 -5.48
CA VAL A 107 -14.67 6.95 -4.95
C VAL A 107 -15.73 6.55 -3.93
N TYR A 108 -16.45 5.46 -4.19
CA TYR A 108 -17.51 4.99 -3.29
C TYR A 108 -17.17 3.66 -2.61
N ASN A 109 -16.12 2.98 -3.05
CA ASN A 109 -15.66 1.72 -2.46
C ASN A 109 -14.18 1.48 -2.78
N VAL A 110 -13.53 0.65 -1.97
CA VAL A 110 -12.16 0.19 -2.17
C VAL A 110 -12.07 -1.32 -2.00
N ILE A 111 -11.35 -1.98 -2.91
CA ILE A 111 -11.15 -3.44 -2.86
C ILE A 111 -9.64 -3.71 -2.76
N PRO A 112 -9.17 -4.36 -1.68
CA PRO A 112 -7.78 -4.77 -1.59
C PRO A 112 -7.51 -5.91 -2.58
N TYR A 113 -6.42 -5.77 -3.33
CA TYR A 113 -5.91 -6.82 -4.18
C TYR A 113 -4.70 -7.49 -3.52
N THR A 114 -4.60 -8.80 -3.75
CA THR A 114 -3.43 -9.56 -3.32
C THR A 114 -2.23 -9.16 -4.18
N ALA A 115 -1.08 -8.97 -3.53
CA ALA A 115 0.18 -8.63 -4.20
C ALA A 115 0.60 -9.68 -5.24
N TYR A 116 0.10 -10.92 -5.11
CA TYR A 116 0.34 -12.02 -6.04
C TYR A 116 -0.26 -11.81 -7.44
N HIS A 117 -1.32 -11.01 -7.55
CA HIS A 117 -2.06 -10.85 -8.81
C HIS A 117 -1.82 -9.52 -9.51
N ILE A 118 -1.10 -8.59 -8.88
CA ILE A 118 -0.84 -7.27 -9.44
C ILE A 118 0.65 -6.98 -9.41
N GLU A 119 1.16 -6.55 -10.57
CA GLU A 119 2.52 -6.07 -10.75
C GLU A 119 2.51 -4.59 -11.15
N ARG A 120 3.32 -3.77 -10.47
CA ARG A 120 3.63 -2.40 -10.88
C ARG A 120 4.85 -2.41 -11.78
N ILE A 121 4.65 -2.07 -13.05
CA ILE A 121 5.70 -2.01 -14.07
C ILE A 121 6.13 -0.54 -14.20
N GLU A 122 7.41 -0.29 -13.96
CA GLU A 122 8.04 1.04 -14.09
C GLU A 122 9.23 0.98 -15.03
N GLY A 123 9.58 2.11 -15.66
CA GLY A 123 10.79 2.21 -16.48
C GLY A 123 10.79 1.35 -17.75
N ALA A 124 9.67 0.72 -18.11
CA ALA A 124 9.53 -0.11 -19.30
C ALA A 124 9.53 0.70 -20.61
N ASN A 125 9.26 2.00 -20.53
CA ASN A 125 9.25 2.91 -21.68
C ASN A 125 10.50 3.81 -21.65
N PRO A 126 11.48 3.59 -22.54
CA PRO A 126 12.69 4.41 -22.60
C PRO A 126 12.42 5.90 -22.88
N ASN A 127 11.32 6.21 -23.58
CA ASN A 127 10.94 7.56 -23.94
C ASN A 127 10.15 8.26 -22.83
N ASN A 128 9.58 7.49 -21.90
CA ASN A 128 8.92 8.01 -20.70
C ASN A 128 9.21 7.12 -19.49
N PRO A 129 10.38 7.27 -18.85
CA PRO A 129 10.78 6.44 -17.72
C PRO A 129 9.85 6.53 -16.50
N ALA A 130 9.06 7.60 -16.40
CA ALA A 130 8.08 7.81 -15.33
C ALA A 130 6.73 7.12 -15.59
N GLU A 131 6.55 6.46 -16.74
CA GLU A 131 5.34 5.70 -17.03
C GLU A 131 5.23 4.50 -16.08
N VAL A 132 4.09 4.43 -15.38
CA VAL A 132 3.73 3.32 -14.49
C VAL A 132 2.54 2.58 -15.09
N LYS A 133 2.65 1.26 -15.18
CA LYS A 133 1.57 0.37 -15.61
C LYS A 133 1.27 -0.67 -14.54
N PHE A 134 0.03 -1.11 -14.46
CA PHE A 134 -0.39 -2.20 -13.59
C PHE A 134 -0.86 -3.36 -14.46
N LYS A 135 -0.36 -4.56 -14.17
CA LYS A 135 -0.72 -5.80 -14.87
C LYS A 135 -1.26 -6.80 -13.87
#